data_AF-E3QLX9-F1
#
_entry.id   AF-E3QLX9-F1
#
_cell.length_a   1.000
_cell.length_b   1.000
_cell.length_c   1.000
_cell.angle_alpha   90.00
_cell.angle_beta   90.00
_cell.angle_gamma   90.00
#
_symmetry.space_group_name_H-M   'P 1'
#
loop_
_entity.id
_entity.type
_entity.pdbx_description
1 polymer ?
#
loop_
_entity_poly.entity_id
_entity_poly.type
_entity_poly.pdbx_seq_one_letter_code
_entity_poly.pdbx_strand_id
1 'polypeptide(L)'
;MTPEPQQPSAGPPRKGTPGLLSPSENDTFVDAFTGDLVHHDTYPEINPVTVSDCTAKSVLVTGASKGLGKAIAIGYAEAGASMIAVVARSDVSSTASAVLEAARNAGRPEPTVLALEMDVSSTPSVKAVAERLETEWGRLDILINNAGYMTPFKPLLEADDDDYMKTWDVNYWGTYRVIKAFLPLMLKGGDKTIVNMSSVAAHFMGRGGGAYHVSKFALIRFTEFVQDEYADQVSTEL
;
A
#
# COMPACT_ATOMS: atom_id res chain seq x y z
N MET A 1 -9.19 41.42 -21.69
CA MET A 1 -10.12 40.44 -21.10
C MET A 1 -9.45 39.09 -21.19
N THR A 2 -8.90 38.62 -20.08
CA THR A 2 -8.38 37.25 -19.95
C THR A 2 -9.59 36.30 -19.86
N PRO A 3 -9.59 35.13 -20.55
CA PRO A 3 -10.69 34.19 -20.46
C PRO A 3 -10.76 33.60 -19.04
N GLU A 4 -11.99 33.48 -18.54
CA GLU A 4 -12.31 32.84 -17.27
C GLU A 4 -11.94 31.35 -17.32
N PRO A 5 -11.36 30.75 -16.26
CA PRO A 5 -11.01 29.34 -16.25
C PRO A 5 -12.30 28.50 -16.33
N GLN A 6 -12.40 27.62 -17.34
CA GLN A 6 -13.48 26.65 -17.41
C GLN A 6 -13.44 25.75 -16.17
N GLN A 7 -14.53 25.76 -15.39
CA GLN A 7 -14.73 24.79 -14.32
C GLN A 7 -14.73 23.37 -14.93
N PRO A 8 -14.03 22.40 -14.32
CA PRO A 8 -14.09 21.02 -14.78
C PRO A 8 -15.54 20.54 -14.73
N SER A 9 -16.00 19.93 -15.82
CA SER A 9 -17.36 19.40 -15.92
C SER A 9 -17.58 18.34 -14.84
N ALA A 10 -18.51 18.58 -13.92
CA ALA A 10 -18.91 17.59 -12.94
C ALA A 10 -19.39 16.33 -13.67
N GLY A 11 -18.69 15.21 -13.46
CA GLY A 11 -19.06 13.91 -14.03
C GLY A 11 -20.45 13.44 -13.57
N PRO A 12 -20.97 12.36 -14.15
CA PRO A 12 -22.27 11.81 -13.78
C PRO A 12 -22.34 11.46 -12.28
N PRO A 13 -23.52 11.56 -11.64
CA PRO A 13 -23.68 11.27 -10.22
C PRO A 13 -23.33 9.81 -9.91
N ARG A 14 -22.56 9.62 -8.83
CA ARG A 14 -21.98 8.34 -8.40
C ARG A 14 -23.04 7.34 -7.96
N LYS A 15 -22.74 6.04 -8.11
CA LYS A 15 -23.62 4.97 -7.60
C LYS A 15 -23.46 4.85 -6.08
N GLY A 16 -24.57 4.89 -5.34
CA GLY A 16 -24.57 4.79 -3.88
C GLY A 16 -25.63 3.84 -3.36
N THR A 17 -25.32 3.19 -2.25
CA THR A 17 -26.28 2.42 -1.42
C THR A 17 -26.58 3.22 -0.15
N PRO A 18 -27.78 3.08 0.44
CA PRO A 18 -28.07 3.68 1.75
C PRO A 18 -27.02 3.23 2.78
N GLY A 19 -26.49 4.17 3.57
CA GLY A 19 -25.46 3.89 4.57
C GLY A 19 -25.86 2.77 5.55
N LEU A 20 -24.92 1.85 5.81
CA LEU A 20 -25.11 0.74 6.76
C LEU A 20 -24.92 1.15 8.22
N LEU A 21 -24.41 2.36 8.45
CA LEU A 21 -24.25 2.94 9.78
C LEU A 21 -25.59 3.53 10.19
N SER A 22 -26.39 2.76 10.93
CA SER A 22 -27.40 3.37 11.79
C SER A 22 -26.66 4.33 12.74
N PRO A 23 -27.18 5.54 13.03
CA PRO A 23 -26.53 6.46 13.94
C PRO A 23 -26.25 5.74 15.25
N SER A 24 -24.99 5.39 15.48
CA SER A 24 -24.58 4.87 16.77
C SER A 24 -24.52 6.07 17.71
N GLU A 25 -25.00 5.92 18.94
CA GLU A 25 -25.22 7.03 19.89
C GLU A 25 -23.94 7.82 20.27
N ASN A 26 -22.78 7.52 19.66
CA ASN A 26 -21.47 8.10 20.00
C ASN A 26 -20.59 8.56 18.83
N ASP A 27 -21.12 8.77 17.61
CA ASP A 27 -20.29 9.27 16.49
C ASP A 27 -20.80 10.60 15.93
N THR A 28 -20.16 11.71 16.34
CA THR A 28 -20.60 13.07 15.99
C THR A 28 -19.60 13.85 15.15
N PHE A 29 -18.45 13.27 14.79
CA PHE A 29 -17.42 13.99 14.04
C PHE A 29 -17.32 13.59 12.57
N VAL A 30 -17.55 12.31 12.22
CA VAL A 30 -17.38 11.82 10.83
C VAL A 30 -18.68 11.98 10.03
N ASP A 31 -19.82 11.64 10.64
CA ASP A 31 -21.15 11.74 10.02
C ASP A 31 -21.54 13.18 9.63
N ALA A 32 -20.92 14.18 10.26
CA ALA A 32 -21.13 15.59 9.91
C ALA A 32 -20.51 15.99 8.55
N PHE A 33 -19.53 15.22 8.04
CA PHE A 33 -18.81 15.52 6.79
C PHE A 33 -19.12 14.53 5.65
N THR A 34 -19.71 13.38 5.95
CA THR A 34 -20.12 12.38 4.95
C THR A 34 -21.63 12.31 4.88
N GLY A 35 -22.23 12.65 3.73
CA GLY A 35 -23.67 12.50 3.54
C GLY A 35 -24.13 11.03 3.66
N ASP A 36 -25.45 10.80 3.70
CA ASP A 36 -26.08 9.47 3.84
C ASP A 36 -25.74 8.45 2.72
N LEU A 37 -24.98 8.89 1.72
CA LEU A 37 -24.61 8.10 0.55
C LEU A 37 -23.17 7.61 0.68
N VAL A 38 -23.01 6.28 0.75
CA VAL A 38 -21.68 5.66 0.69
C VAL A 38 -21.31 5.40 -0.76
N HIS A 39 -20.15 5.90 -1.16
CA HIS A 39 -19.59 5.70 -2.50
C HIS A 39 -18.64 4.50 -2.51
N HIS A 40 -18.76 3.66 -3.54
CA HIS A 40 -17.92 2.47 -3.73
C HIS A 40 -17.26 2.42 -5.13
N ASP A 41 -17.45 3.47 -5.94
CA ASP A 41 -16.87 3.61 -7.27
C ASP A 41 -15.57 4.43 -7.25
N THR A 42 -14.68 4.16 -8.21
CA THR A 42 -13.43 4.91 -8.38
C THR A 42 -13.72 6.24 -9.07
N TYR A 43 -13.16 7.33 -8.53
CA TYR A 43 -13.25 8.65 -9.15
C TYR A 43 -12.61 8.64 -10.54
N PRO A 44 -13.21 9.26 -11.56
CA PRO A 44 -12.64 9.31 -12.91
C PRO A 44 -11.20 9.84 -12.94
N GLU A 45 -10.88 10.80 -12.06
CA GLU A 45 -9.59 11.47 -11.96
C GLU A 45 -8.47 10.57 -11.43
N ILE A 46 -8.81 9.47 -10.76
CA ILE A 46 -7.85 8.51 -10.19
C ILE A 46 -8.09 7.09 -10.71
N ASN A 47 -8.91 6.92 -11.75
CA ASN A 47 -9.23 5.60 -12.28
C ASN A 47 -8.01 4.98 -12.99
N PRO A 48 -7.44 3.88 -12.46
CA PRO A 48 -6.20 3.29 -12.98
C PRO A 48 -6.32 2.82 -14.44
N VAL A 49 -7.53 2.51 -14.90
CA VAL A 49 -7.78 2.11 -16.30
C VAL A 49 -7.60 3.30 -17.24
N THR A 50 -7.97 4.52 -16.82
CA THR A 50 -8.07 5.68 -17.72
C THR A 50 -6.98 6.72 -17.54
N VAL A 51 -6.41 6.88 -16.34
CA VAL A 51 -5.44 7.95 -16.04
C VAL A 51 -4.03 7.46 -15.74
N SER A 52 -3.81 6.15 -15.62
CA SER A 52 -2.51 5.57 -15.29
C SER A 52 -1.96 4.70 -16.42
N ASP A 53 -0.63 4.68 -16.55
CA ASP A 53 0.10 3.75 -17.43
C ASP A 53 1.26 3.12 -16.68
N CYS A 54 1.08 1.85 -16.29
CA CYS A 54 2.11 1.03 -15.67
C CYS A 54 2.69 -0.01 -16.64
N THR A 55 2.55 0.19 -17.96
CA THR A 55 3.10 -0.73 -18.95
C THR A 55 4.61 -0.94 -18.73
N ALA A 56 5.06 -2.18 -18.84
CA ALA A 56 6.44 -2.62 -18.62
C ALA A 56 7.00 -2.42 -17.20
N LYS A 57 6.15 -2.07 -16.21
CA LYS A 57 6.57 -1.94 -14.80
C LYS A 57 6.49 -3.26 -14.06
N SER A 58 7.46 -3.46 -13.16
CA SER A 58 7.48 -4.50 -12.14
C SER A 58 7.12 -3.93 -10.77
N VAL A 59 6.13 -4.52 -10.13
CA VAL A 59 5.55 -4.04 -8.86
C VAL A 59 5.57 -5.14 -7.82
N LEU A 60 6.03 -4.84 -6.60
CA LEU A 60 5.90 -5.73 -5.45
C LEU A 60 5.01 -5.08 -4.39
N VAL A 61 4.03 -5.83 -3.88
CA VAL A 61 3.11 -5.38 -2.83
C VAL A 61 3.20 -6.33 -1.63
N THR A 62 3.63 -5.80 -0.49
CA THR A 62 3.64 -6.54 0.79
C THR A 62 2.29 -6.47 1.50
N GLY A 63 1.95 -7.50 2.29
CA GLY A 63 0.66 -7.57 2.97
C GLY A 63 -0.52 -7.69 2.00
N ALA A 64 -0.30 -8.31 0.84
CA ALA A 64 -1.25 -8.34 -0.28
C ALA A 64 -2.38 -9.38 -0.16
N SER A 65 -2.46 -10.14 0.94
CA SER A 65 -3.49 -11.19 1.07
C SER A 65 -4.92 -10.66 1.22
N LYS A 66 -5.09 -9.41 1.65
CA LYS A 66 -6.41 -8.78 1.84
C LYS A 66 -6.32 -7.25 1.93
N GLY A 67 -7.49 -6.60 2.03
CA GLY A 67 -7.61 -5.17 2.30
C GLY A 67 -6.89 -4.30 1.27
N LEU A 68 -6.20 -3.27 1.75
CA LEU A 68 -5.48 -2.31 0.89
C LEU A 68 -4.44 -2.99 0.00
N GLY A 69 -3.65 -3.93 0.51
CA GLY A 69 -2.63 -4.61 -0.29
C GLY A 69 -3.21 -5.35 -1.50
N LYS A 70 -4.34 -6.04 -1.32
CA LYS A 70 -5.08 -6.68 -2.43
C LYS A 70 -5.60 -5.65 -3.42
N ALA A 71 -6.21 -4.57 -2.94
CA ALA A 71 -6.75 -3.51 -3.79
C ALA A 71 -5.66 -2.79 -4.59
N ILE A 72 -4.50 -2.53 -3.99
CA ILE A 72 -3.35 -1.91 -4.65
C ILE A 72 -2.83 -2.82 -5.79
N ALA A 73 -2.67 -4.12 -5.53
CA ALA A 73 -2.23 -5.06 -6.55
C ALA A 73 -3.21 -5.13 -7.74
N ILE A 74 -4.52 -5.11 -7.46
CA ILE A 74 -5.58 -5.03 -8.47
C ILE A 74 -5.47 -3.73 -9.28
N GLY A 75 -5.31 -2.58 -8.63
CA GLY A 75 -5.18 -1.29 -9.30
C GLY A 75 -3.97 -1.22 -10.23
N TYR A 76 -2.82 -1.82 -9.85
CA TYR A 76 -1.66 -1.93 -10.74
C TYR A 76 -1.92 -2.84 -11.95
N ALA A 77 -2.69 -3.92 -11.80
CA ALA A 77 -3.12 -4.73 -12.93
C ALA A 77 -4.06 -3.94 -13.88
N GLU A 78 -5.01 -3.18 -13.34
CA GLU A 78 -5.89 -2.31 -14.12
C GLU A 78 -5.12 -1.20 -14.87
N ALA A 79 -4.04 -0.70 -14.26
CA ALA A 79 -3.11 0.24 -14.86
C ALA A 79 -2.14 -0.40 -15.88
N GLY A 80 -2.14 -1.73 -16.05
CA GLY A 80 -1.35 -2.44 -17.05
C GLY A 80 0.08 -2.81 -16.63
N ALA A 81 0.37 -2.90 -15.32
CA ALA A 81 1.64 -3.42 -14.83
C ALA A 81 1.95 -4.79 -15.43
N SER A 82 3.19 -5.01 -15.89
CA SER A 82 3.57 -6.23 -16.61
C SER A 82 4.04 -7.36 -15.70
N MET A 83 4.58 -7.02 -14.53
CA MET A 83 5.03 -7.98 -13.52
C MET A 83 4.51 -7.54 -12.16
N ILE A 84 3.81 -8.42 -11.44
CA ILE A 84 3.18 -8.11 -10.15
C ILE A 84 3.48 -9.22 -9.13
N ALA A 85 4.10 -8.86 -8.01
CA ALA A 85 4.44 -9.76 -6.93
C ALA A 85 3.57 -9.41 -5.74
N VAL A 86 2.70 -10.34 -5.36
CA VAL A 86 1.84 -10.22 -4.19
C VAL A 86 2.41 -11.10 -3.09
N VAL A 87 2.82 -10.46 -1.99
CA VAL A 87 3.51 -11.16 -0.90
C VAL A 87 2.84 -10.90 0.44
N ALA A 88 2.68 -11.95 1.24
CA ALA A 88 2.17 -11.87 2.60
C ALA A 88 2.56 -13.12 3.39
N ARG A 89 2.40 -13.10 4.72
CA ARG A 89 2.60 -14.28 5.58
C ARG A 89 1.54 -15.36 5.38
N SER A 90 0.37 -14.96 4.90
CA SER A 90 -0.76 -15.85 4.64
C SER A 90 -0.87 -16.11 3.15
N ASP A 91 -1.65 -17.12 2.78
CA ASP A 91 -1.96 -17.40 1.38
C ASP A 91 -2.43 -16.14 0.61
N VAL A 92 -1.89 -15.99 -0.58
CA VAL A 92 -2.11 -14.88 -1.53
C VAL A 92 -2.68 -15.37 -2.86
N SER A 93 -2.99 -16.66 -2.99
CA SER A 93 -3.54 -17.27 -4.21
C SER A 93 -4.79 -16.52 -4.71
N SER A 94 -5.73 -16.21 -3.82
CA SER A 94 -6.96 -15.48 -4.16
C SER A 94 -6.71 -14.03 -4.59
N THR A 95 -5.61 -13.41 -4.15
CA THR A 95 -5.18 -12.10 -4.64
C THR A 95 -4.60 -12.24 -6.03
N ALA A 96 -3.73 -13.22 -6.26
CA ALA A 96 -3.14 -13.46 -7.57
C ALA A 96 -4.21 -13.73 -8.65
N SER A 97 -5.22 -14.54 -8.34
CA SER A 97 -6.37 -14.73 -9.24
C SER A 97 -7.10 -13.41 -9.51
N ALA A 98 -7.37 -12.60 -8.49
CA ALA A 98 -8.05 -11.32 -8.66
C ALA A 98 -7.25 -10.32 -9.50
N VAL A 99 -5.92 -10.33 -9.39
CA VAL A 99 -5.01 -9.51 -10.22
C VAL A 99 -5.14 -9.88 -11.70
N LEU A 100 -5.11 -11.18 -12.02
CA LEU A 100 -5.29 -11.67 -13.40
C LEU A 100 -6.67 -11.33 -13.95
N GLU A 101 -7.72 -11.49 -13.15
CA GLU A 101 -9.08 -11.11 -13.55
C GLU A 101 -9.22 -9.62 -13.79
N ALA A 102 -8.61 -8.78 -12.95
CA ALA A 102 -8.65 -7.34 -13.08
C ALA A 102 -7.97 -6.86 -14.38
N ALA A 103 -6.77 -7.37 -14.69
CA ALA A 103 -6.07 -7.06 -15.94
C ALA A 103 -6.94 -7.42 -17.16
N ARG A 104 -7.53 -8.62 -17.15
CA ARG A 104 -8.44 -9.09 -18.22
C ARG A 104 -9.66 -8.17 -18.38
N ASN A 105 -10.32 -7.82 -17.27
CA ASN A 105 -11.51 -6.99 -17.29
C ASN A 105 -11.20 -5.55 -17.75
N ALA A 106 -10.00 -5.06 -17.45
CA ALA A 106 -9.51 -3.75 -17.91
C ALA A 106 -8.97 -3.76 -19.35
N GLY A 107 -8.98 -4.90 -20.05
CA GLY A 107 -8.44 -5.03 -21.41
C GLY A 107 -6.92 -4.85 -21.48
N ARG A 108 -6.21 -5.11 -20.38
CA ARG A 108 -4.74 -5.05 -20.30
C ARG A 108 -4.12 -6.39 -20.68
N PRO A 109 -2.85 -6.41 -21.15
CA PRO A 109 -2.09 -7.64 -21.30
C PRO A 109 -2.03 -8.40 -19.97
N GLU A 110 -2.05 -9.73 -20.02
CA GLU A 110 -1.94 -10.56 -18.83
C GLU A 110 -0.56 -10.36 -18.16
N PRO A 111 -0.51 -9.93 -16.89
CA PRO A 111 0.74 -9.75 -16.18
C PRO A 111 1.37 -11.08 -15.78
N THR A 112 2.70 -11.10 -15.66
CA THR A 112 3.38 -12.16 -14.90
C THR A 112 3.15 -11.94 -13.41
N VAL A 113 2.43 -12.85 -12.77
CA VAL A 113 2.09 -12.74 -11.34
C VAL A 113 2.88 -13.73 -10.50
N LEU A 114 3.57 -13.23 -9.47
CA LEU A 114 4.21 -14.05 -8.44
C LEU A 114 3.45 -13.93 -7.13
N ALA A 115 3.00 -15.06 -6.61
CA ALA A 115 2.30 -15.18 -5.35
C ALA A 115 3.21 -15.87 -4.34
N LEU A 116 3.80 -15.12 -3.40
CA LEU A 116 4.87 -15.62 -2.54
C LEU A 116 4.52 -15.42 -1.06
N GLU A 117 4.82 -16.44 -0.25
CA GLU A 117 4.76 -16.30 1.20
C GLU A 117 5.98 -15.52 1.70
N MET A 118 5.75 -14.41 2.41
CA MET A 118 6.81 -13.59 2.99
C MET A 118 6.41 -13.02 4.34
N ASP A 119 7.22 -13.32 5.35
CA ASP A 119 7.14 -12.64 6.65
C ASP A 119 8.15 -11.50 6.73
N VAL A 120 7.63 -10.27 6.71
CA VAL A 120 8.45 -9.05 6.84
C VAL A 120 9.22 -8.97 8.16
N SER A 121 8.76 -9.65 9.22
CA SER A 121 9.49 -9.71 10.50
C SER A 121 10.71 -10.66 10.44
N SER A 122 10.79 -11.53 9.43
CA SER A 122 11.84 -12.53 9.27
C SER A 122 12.84 -12.14 8.18
N THR A 123 14.07 -11.80 8.57
CA THR A 123 15.14 -11.47 7.61
C THR A 123 15.42 -12.60 6.62
N PRO A 124 15.50 -13.89 7.03
CA PRO A 124 15.64 -14.99 6.09
C PRO A 124 14.47 -15.11 5.11
N SER A 125 13.23 -14.89 5.57
CA SER A 125 12.04 -14.94 4.70
C SER A 125 12.10 -13.84 3.63
N VAL A 126 12.39 -12.60 4.02
CA VAL A 126 12.53 -11.47 3.08
C VAL A 126 13.65 -11.71 2.07
N LYS A 127 14.81 -12.19 2.52
CA LYS A 127 15.94 -12.49 1.63
C LYS A 127 15.61 -13.56 0.59
N ALA A 128 14.96 -14.65 1.00
CA ALA A 128 14.59 -15.72 0.09
C ALA A 128 13.66 -15.22 -1.04
N VAL A 129 12.72 -14.33 -0.72
CA VAL A 129 11.83 -13.73 -1.72
C VAL A 129 12.57 -12.75 -2.61
N ALA A 130 13.50 -11.94 -2.07
CA ALA A 130 14.32 -11.04 -2.88
C ALA A 130 15.21 -11.80 -3.88
N GLU A 131 15.88 -12.88 -3.45
CA GLU A 131 16.68 -13.76 -4.31
C GLU A 131 15.82 -14.42 -5.40
N ARG A 132 14.59 -14.83 -5.03
CA ARG A 132 13.64 -15.39 -5.99
C ARG A 132 13.24 -14.36 -7.05
N LEU A 133 12.90 -13.14 -6.63
CA LEU A 133 12.54 -12.05 -7.54
C LEU A 133 13.70 -11.65 -8.44
N GLU A 134 14.93 -11.68 -7.92
CA GLU A 134 16.13 -11.40 -8.71
C GLU A 134 16.32 -12.44 -9.81
N THR A 135 16.10 -13.71 -9.49
CA THR A 135 16.20 -14.81 -10.46
C THR A 135 15.12 -14.72 -11.54
N GLU A 136 13.88 -14.37 -11.15
CA GLU A 136 12.74 -14.38 -12.08
C GLU A 136 12.65 -13.11 -12.93
N TRP A 137 12.93 -11.94 -12.36
CA TRP A 137 12.71 -10.65 -13.02
C TRP A 137 13.99 -9.85 -13.23
N GLY A 138 15.01 -10.03 -12.37
CA GLY A 138 16.28 -9.30 -12.43
C GLY A 138 16.20 -7.79 -12.09
N ARG A 139 15.00 -7.25 -11.88
CA ARG A 139 14.72 -5.84 -11.57
C ARG A 139 13.44 -5.69 -10.76
N LEU A 140 13.27 -4.53 -10.14
CA LEU A 140 12.02 -4.08 -9.53
C LEU A 140 11.84 -2.58 -9.79
N ASP A 141 10.67 -2.14 -10.23
CA ASP A 141 10.43 -0.71 -10.52
C ASP A 141 9.72 -0.01 -9.36
N ILE A 142 8.77 -0.72 -8.72
CA ILE A 142 7.90 -0.17 -7.69
C ILE A 142 7.80 -1.15 -6.51
N LEU A 143 8.10 -0.65 -5.31
CA LEU A 143 7.99 -1.39 -4.05
C LEU A 143 6.93 -0.74 -3.16
N ILE A 144 5.87 -1.47 -2.84
CA ILE A 144 4.81 -1.04 -1.93
C ILE A 144 4.93 -1.76 -0.59
N ASN A 145 5.40 -1.03 0.42
CA ASN A 145 5.48 -1.49 1.81
C ASN A 145 4.14 -1.25 2.53
N ASN A 146 3.19 -2.15 2.29
CA ASN A 146 1.85 -2.13 2.87
C ASN A 146 1.68 -3.07 4.08
N ALA A 147 2.52 -4.08 4.26
CA ALA A 147 2.42 -4.98 5.41
C ALA A 147 2.43 -4.20 6.73
N GLY A 148 1.48 -4.51 7.62
CA GLY A 148 1.33 -3.82 8.90
C GLY A 148 0.59 -4.64 9.94
N TYR A 149 0.85 -4.31 11.20
CA TYR A 149 0.23 -4.89 12.37
C TYR A 149 -0.15 -3.79 13.37
N MET A 150 -1.27 -3.98 14.05
CA MET A 150 -1.75 -3.06 15.07
C MET A 150 -2.26 -3.88 16.25
N THR A 151 -1.59 -3.71 17.39
CA THR A 151 -2.04 -4.27 18.67
C THR A 151 -3.27 -3.52 19.20
N PRO A 152 -4.13 -4.15 20.03
CA PRO A 152 -5.21 -3.45 20.73
C PRO A 152 -4.72 -2.24 21.53
N PHE A 153 -5.53 -1.19 21.57
CA PHE A 153 -5.17 0.03 22.29
C PHE A 153 -5.30 -0.21 23.79
N LYS A 154 -4.17 -0.10 24.52
CA LYS A 154 -4.11 -0.26 25.96
C LYS A 154 -3.17 0.77 26.58
N PRO A 155 -3.48 1.34 27.76
CA PRO A 155 -2.52 2.14 28.51
C PRO A 155 -1.18 1.41 28.65
N LEU A 156 -0.07 2.15 28.67
CA LEU A 156 1.28 1.55 28.63
C LEU A 156 1.51 0.50 29.72
N LEU A 157 0.96 0.70 30.93
CA LEU A 157 1.09 -0.26 32.03
C LEU A 157 0.31 -1.57 31.82
N GLU A 158 -0.65 -1.60 30.90
CA GLU A 158 -1.50 -2.74 30.59
C GLU A 158 -1.17 -3.36 29.23
N ALA A 159 -0.28 -2.72 28.46
CA ALA A 159 0.16 -3.22 27.18
C ALA A 159 0.97 -4.51 27.38
N ASP A 160 0.78 -5.45 26.47
CA ASP A 160 1.62 -6.65 26.41
C ASP A 160 2.92 -6.31 25.69
N ASP A 161 4.05 -6.62 26.33
CA ASP A 161 5.37 -6.25 25.81
C ASP A 161 5.66 -6.94 24.46
N ASP A 162 5.25 -8.20 24.28
CA ASP A 162 5.48 -8.95 23.05
C ASP A 162 4.66 -8.38 21.89
N ASP A 163 3.39 -8.05 22.11
CA ASP A 163 2.54 -7.42 21.09
C ASP A 163 2.99 -5.99 20.77
N TYR A 164 3.48 -5.25 21.77
CA TYR A 164 4.06 -3.93 21.58
C TYR A 164 5.29 -4.01 20.66
N MET A 165 6.21 -4.93 20.98
CA MET A 165 7.44 -5.14 20.20
C MET A 165 7.15 -5.70 18.81
N LYS A 166 6.18 -6.61 18.68
CA LYS A 166 5.74 -7.16 17.39
C LYS A 166 5.17 -6.08 16.47
N THR A 167 4.44 -5.11 17.01
CA THR A 167 3.96 -3.94 16.24
C THR A 167 5.14 -3.17 15.66
N TRP A 168 6.17 -2.93 16.46
CA TRP A 168 7.39 -2.28 16.00
C TRP A 168 8.14 -3.10 14.94
N ASP A 169 8.27 -4.40 15.21
CA ASP A 169 9.03 -5.32 14.38
C ASP A 169 8.41 -5.53 12.99
N VAL A 170 7.07 -5.52 12.90
CA VAL A 170 6.37 -5.58 11.61
C VAL A 170 6.37 -4.22 10.90
N ASN A 171 5.98 -3.14 11.58
CA ASN A 171 5.68 -1.86 10.91
C ASN A 171 6.93 -1.06 10.53
N TYR A 172 7.96 -1.09 11.38
CA TYR A 172 9.20 -0.36 11.16
C TYR A 172 10.30 -1.30 10.67
N TRP A 173 10.69 -2.28 11.50
CA TRP A 173 11.80 -3.16 11.13
C TRP A 173 11.46 -4.05 9.94
N GLY A 174 10.20 -4.41 9.76
CA GLY A 174 9.74 -5.15 8.59
C GLY A 174 9.95 -4.36 7.30
N THR A 175 9.48 -3.11 7.26
CA THR A 175 9.73 -2.22 6.13
C THR A 175 11.23 -1.99 5.90
N TYR A 176 12.02 -1.81 6.96
CA TYR A 176 13.48 -1.71 6.86
C TYR A 176 14.09 -2.94 6.17
N ARG A 177 13.72 -4.15 6.60
CA ARG A 177 14.23 -5.41 6.02
C ARG A 177 13.85 -5.53 4.55
N VAL A 178 12.61 -5.20 4.21
CA VAL A 178 12.11 -5.26 2.83
C VAL A 178 12.87 -4.27 1.96
N ILE A 179 12.92 -2.98 2.32
CA ILE A 179 13.66 -1.99 1.54
C ILE A 179 15.12 -2.43 1.38
N LYS A 180 15.80 -2.80 2.46
CA LYS A 180 17.21 -3.23 2.39
C LYS A 180 17.44 -4.43 1.46
N ALA A 181 16.52 -5.38 1.42
CA ALA A 181 16.65 -6.58 0.59
C ALA A 181 16.33 -6.30 -0.89
N PHE A 182 15.33 -5.46 -1.18
CA PHE A 182 14.89 -5.20 -2.55
C PHE A 182 15.58 -4.00 -3.21
N LEU A 183 16.19 -3.10 -2.44
CA LEU A 183 16.87 -1.92 -2.96
C LEU A 183 17.92 -2.24 -4.04
N PRO A 184 18.75 -3.31 -3.92
CA PRO A 184 19.66 -3.70 -5.00
C PRO A 184 18.95 -4.04 -6.32
N LEU A 185 17.75 -4.65 -6.28
CA LEU A 185 16.95 -4.88 -7.49
C LEU A 185 16.31 -3.59 -8.01
N MET A 186 15.86 -2.72 -7.10
CA MET A 186 15.29 -1.42 -7.44
C MET A 186 16.30 -0.57 -8.21
N LEU A 187 17.56 -0.52 -7.76
CA LEU A 187 18.62 0.25 -8.42
C LEU A 187 18.94 -0.24 -9.85
N LYS A 188 18.62 -1.50 -10.18
CA LYS A 188 18.69 -2.04 -11.55
C LYS A 188 17.45 -1.70 -12.39
N GLY A 189 16.35 -1.30 -11.75
CA GLY A 189 15.07 -0.95 -12.36
C GLY A 189 14.99 0.48 -12.93
N GLY A 190 13.82 0.81 -13.48
CA GLY A 190 13.52 2.07 -14.14
C GLY A 190 13.09 3.16 -13.18
N ASP A 191 11.85 3.06 -12.67
CA ASP A 191 11.15 4.15 -11.93
C ASP A 191 11.63 4.32 -10.49
N LYS A 192 12.16 3.24 -9.90
CA LYS A 192 12.80 3.26 -8.59
C LYS A 192 11.92 3.93 -7.54
N THR A 193 10.67 3.49 -7.44
CA THR A 193 9.66 4.08 -6.55
C THR A 193 9.44 3.19 -5.34
N ILE A 194 9.53 3.77 -4.14
CA ILE A 194 9.21 3.10 -2.88
C ILE A 194 8.04 3.84 -2.24
N VAL A 195 6.93 3.13 -2.00
CA VAL A 195 5.77 3.67 -1.31
C VAL A 195 5.63 2.98 0.04
N ASN A 196 5.66 3.77 1.12
CA ASN A 196 5.55 3.27 2.48
C ASN A 196 4.17 3.61 3.06
N MET A 197 3.37 2.60 3.40
CA MET A 197 2.05 2.85 3.97
C MET A 197 2.16 3.30 5.42
N SER A 198 2.15 4.63 5.62
CA SER A 198 2.08 5.25 6.94
C SER A 198 0.64 5.32 7.46
N SER A 199 0.34 6.23 8.37
CA SER A 199 -1.00 6.47 8.90
C SER A 199 -1.11 7.89 9.45
N VAL A 200 -2.31 8.46 9.41
CA VAL A 200 -2.63 9.69 10.16
C VAL A 200 -2.29 9.57 11.65
N ALA A 201 -2.29 8.35 12.21
CA ALA A 201 -1.83 8.05 13.57
C ALA A 201 -0.38 8.50 13.86
N ALA A 202 0.45 8.70 12.83
CA ALA A 202 1.79 9.27 12.99
C ALA A 202 1.78 10.75 13.44
N HIS A 203 0.66 11.46 13.24
CA HIS A 203 0.56 12.91 13.44
C HIS A 203 -0.26 13.32 14.68
N PHE A 204 -0.84 12.36 15.41
CA PHE A 204 -1.59 12.65 16.64
C PHE A 204 -1.38 11.55 17.68
N MET A 205 -1.85 11.80 18.90
CA MET A 205 -1.77 10.85 20.02
C MET A 205 -3.11 10.18 20.24
N GLY A 206 -3.14 8.85 20.12
CA GLY A 206 -4.26 8.01 20.55
C GLY A 206 -3.93 7.36 21.90
N ARG A 207 -4.81 7.49 22.90
CA ARG A 207 -4.61 6.84 24.20
C ARG A 207 -4.46 5.32 23.99
N GLY A 208 -3.34 4.78 24.46
CA GLY A 208 -3.01 3.36 24.36
C GLY A 208 -2.51 2.87 23.00
N GLY A 209 -2.37 3.75 22.01
CA GLY A 209 -1.87 3.41 20.67
C GLY A 209 -0.36 3.54 20.50
N GLY A 210 0.41 3.65 21.59
CA GLY A 210 1.83 4.04 21.57
C GLY A 210 2.69 3.26 20.56
N ALA A 211 2.60 1.93 20.56
CA ALA A 211 3.38 1.08 19.65
C ALA A 211 3.12 1.43 18.18
N TYR A 212 1.85 1.51 17.80
CA TYR A 212 1.45 1.76 16.42
C TYR A 212 1.79 3.19 15.99
N HIS A 213 1.38 4.19 16.77
CA HIS A 213 1.59 5.61 16.46
C HIS A 213 3.07 5.93 16.29
N VAL A 214 3.90 5.51 17.25
CA VAL A 214 5.35 5.74 17.19
C VAL A 214 5.96 4.98 16.00
N SER A 215 5.49 3.76 15.68
CA SER A 215 6.04 2.99 14.56
C SER A 215 5.78 3.65 13.22
N LYS A 216 4.59 4.24 13.04
CA LYS A 216 4.22 4.97 11.82
C LYS A 216 4.94 6.33 11.74
N PHE A 217 5.17 6.99 12.87
CA PHE A 217 6.01 8.18 12.91
C PHE A 217 7.47 7.89 12.54
N ALA A 218 8.06 6.84 13.10
CA ALA A 218 9.42 6.42 12.75
C ALA A 218 9.54 6.01 11.27
N LEU A 219 8.51 5.37 10.72
CA LEU A 219 8.46 5.02 9.29
C LEU A 219 8.52 6.26 8.37
N ILE A 220 7.87 7.37 8.74
CA ILE A 220 7.98 8.64 7.98
C ILE A 220 9.44 9.11 7.95
N ARG A 221 10.10 9.20 9.11
CA ARG A 221 11.49 9.63 9.18
C ARG A 221 12.43 8.68 8.41
N PHE A 222 12.20 7.38 8.50
CA PHE A 222 12.98 6.40 7.74
C PHE A 222 12.80 6.57 6.23
N THR A 223 11.59 6.89 5.77
CA THR A 223 11.32 7.19 4.34
C THR A 223 12.14 8.39 3.88
N GLU A 224 12.20 9.45 4.66
CA GLU A 224 13.01 10.64 4.36
C GLU A 224 14.51 10.30 4.26
N PHE A 225 15.03 9.44 5.15
CA PHE A 225 16.43 9.00 5.08
C PHE A 225 16.71 8.15 3.83
N VAL A 226 15.82 7.22 3.47
CA VAL A 226 15.97 6.44 2.24
C VAL A 226 15.96 7.35 1.02
N GLN A 227 15.10 8.38 1.03
CA GLN A 227 15.09 9.37 -0.03
C GLN A 227 16.37 10.18 -0.07
N ASP A 228 16.85 10.71 1.05
CA ASP A 228 18.09 11.51 1.10
C ASP A 228 19.32 10.71 0.63
N GLU A 229 19.45 9.45 1.07
CA GLU A 229 20.57 8.58 0.72
C GLU A 229 20.57 8.16 -0.77
N TYR A 230 19.40 8.10 -1.39
CA TYR A 230 19.24 7.60 -2.75
C TYR A 230 18.55 8.59 -3.69
N ALA A 231 18.47 9.88 -3.38
CA ALA A 231 17.70 10.87 -4.15
C ALA A 231 18.14 10.95 -5.62
N ASP A 232 19.45 10.86 -5.87
CA ASP A 232 20.02 10.85 -7.22
C ASP A 232 19.74 9.53 -7.98
N GLN A 233 19.18 8.54 -7.28
CA GLN A 233 19.03 7.16 -7.72
C GLN A 233 17.62 6.61 -7.51
N VAL A 234 16.66 7.29 -6.87
CA VAL A 234 15.33 6.74 -6.48
C VAL A 234 14.33 7.90 -6.49
N SER A 235 13.18 7.73 -7.16
CA SER A 235 12.09 8.71 -7.15
C SER A 235 11.03 8.26 -6.14
N THR A 236 10.99 8.85 -4.95
CA THR A 236 9.96 8.60 -3.93
C THR A 236 8.96 9.76 -3.85
N GLU A 237 7.67 9.45 -4.05
CA GLU A 237 6.54 10.33 -3.69
C GLU A 237 6.00 9.90 -2.31
N LEU A 238 5.64 10.89 -1.46
CA LEU A 238 5.20 10.73 -0.06
C LEU A 238 3.76 10.22 0.07
#